data_AF-A0A936CYH5-F1
#
_entry.id   AF-A0A936CYH5-F1
#
_cell.length_a   1.000
_cell.length_b   1.000
_cell.length_c   1.000
_cell.angle_alpha   90.00
_cell.angle_beta   90.00
_cell.angle_gamma   90.00
#
_symmetry.space_group_name_H-M   'P 1'
#
loop_
_entity.id
_entity.type
_entity.pdbx_description
1 polymer ?
#
loop_
_entity_poly.entity_id
_entity_poly.type
_entity_poly.pdbx_seq_one_letter_code
_entity_poly.pdbx_strand_id
1 'polypeptide(L)' 'MTLPNYFNSTHPDTIFVQKLLVVKHNPDGRSILLDNQLKRYVKSRVEVTEINREEIPAILKSEFEIDYPAI' A
#
# COMPACT_ATOMS: atom_id res chain seq x y z
N MET A 1 20.21 9.81 -5.47
CA MET A 1 19.60 8.55 -5.00
C MET A 1 20.68 7.75 -4.27
N THR A 2 20.40 7.19 -3.10
CA THR A 2 21.39 6.39 -2.34
C THR A 2 21.45 4.97 -2.88
N LEU A 3 22.55 4.24 -2.64
CA LEU A 3 22.68 2.84 -3.05
C LEU A 3 21.55 1.95 -2.49
N PRO A 4 21.15 2.06 -1.20
CA PRO A 4 19.99 1.33 -0.69
C PRO A 4 18.68 1.68 -1.40
N ASN A 5 18.46 2.95 -1.74
CA ASN A 5 17.24 3.35 -2.45
C ASN A 5 17.22 2.78 -3.87
N TYR A 6 18.36 2.82 -4.57
CA TYR A 6 18.48 2.23 -5.91
C TYR A 6 18.22 0.73 -5.90
N PHE A 7 18.81 -0.01 -4.96
CA PHE A 7 18.54 -1.43 -4.81
C PHE A 7 17.05 -1.70 -4.56
N ASN A 8 16.46 -1.01 -3.57
CA ASN A 8 15.06 -1.20 -3.20
C ASN A 8 14.08 -0.88 -4.34
N SER A 9 14.40 0.08 -5.22
CA SER A 9 13.52 0.50 -6.31
C SER A 9 13.77 -0.19 -7.65
N THR A 10 14.82 -1.01 -7.80
CA THR A 10 15.20 -1.60 -9.10
C THR A 10 15.48 -3.10 -9.06
N HIS A 11 15.87 -3.68 -7.93
CA HIS A 11 16.22 -5.09 -7.88
C HIS A 11 14.96 -5.97 -7.94
N PRO A 12 14.88 -6.98 -8.82
CA PRO A 12 13.67 -7.76 -9.05
C PRO A 12 13.17 -8.51 -7.80
N ASP A 13 14.06 -8.78 -6.85
CA ASP A 13 13.73 -9.49 -5.61
C ASP A 13 13.18 -8.59 -4.48
N THR A 14 13.10 -7.27 -4.68
CA THR A 14 12.60 -6.37 -3.63
C THR A 14 11.09 -6.27 -3.67
N ILE A 15 10.49 -6.16 -2.48
CA ILE A 15 9.03 -6.05 -2.34
C ILE A 15 8.46 -4.84 -3.09
N PHE A 16 9.19 -3.73 -3.19
CA PHE A 16 8.73 -2.51 -3.85
C PHE A 16 8.74 -2.61 -5.39
N VAL A 17 9.46 -3.59 -5.95
CA VAL A 17 9.42 -3.91 -7.39
C VAL A 17 8.36 -4.98 -7.67
N GLN A 18 8.19 -5.94 -6.76
CA GLN A 18 7.27 -7.06 -6.94
C GLN A 18 5.81 -6.75 -6.64
N LYS A 19 5.55 -5.81 -5.72
CA LYS A 19 4.25 -5.65 -5.07
C LYS A 19 3.83 -4.18 -5.04
N LEU A 20 2.52 -3.96 -5.17
CA LEU A 20 1.93 -2.70 -4.71
C LEU A 20 1.87 -2.75 -3.18
N LEU A 21 2.63 -1.90 -2.51
CA LEU A 21 2.64 -1.81 -1.06
C LEU A 21 2.48 -0.37 -0.60
N VAL A 22 1.44 -0.10 0.17
CA VAL A 22 1.22 1.18 0.84
C VAL A 22 0.92 0.93 2.31
N VAL A 23 1.58 1.68 3.19
CA VAL A 23 1.36 1.61 4.64
C VAL A 23 1.14 3.02 5.15
N LYS A 24 0.03 3.24 5.85
CA LYS A 24 -0.27 4.49 6.53
C LYS A 24 -0.59 4.21 7.99
N HIS A 25 0.17 4.84 8.88
CA HIS A 25 -0.08 4.79 10.31
C HIS A 25 -1.07 5.87 10.70
N ASN A 26 -2.01 5.53 11.57
CA ASN A 26 -3.02 6.43 12.13
C ASN A 26 -2.96 6.32 13.67
N PRO A 27 -3.53 7.26 14.44
CA PRO A 27 -3.50 7.23 15.91
C PRO A 27 -4.01 5.90 16.51
N ASP A 28 -4.98 5.26 15.87
CA ASP A 28 -5.62 4.02 16.35
C ASP A 28 -5.03 2.74 15.73
N GLY A 29 -4.00 2.84 14.88
CA GLY A 29 -3.35 1.68 14.26
C GLY A 29 -2.74 1.97 12.89
N ARG A 30 -3.08 1.18 11.88
CA ARG A 30 -2.53 1.34 10.51
C ARG A 30 -3.39 0.69 9.43
N SER A 31 -3.37 1.29 8.26
CA SER A 31 -3.90 0.71 7.03
C SER A 31 -2.76 0.21 6.15
N ILE A 32 -2.91 -0.96 5.54
CA ILE A 32 -1.95 -1.57 4.64
C ILE A 32 -2.68 -2.02 3.38
N LEU A 33 -2.27 -1.52 2.22
CA LEU A 33 -2.63 -2.08 0.93
C LEU A 33 -1.45 -2.93 0.44
N LEU A 34 -1.68 -4.22 0.22
CA LEU A 34 -0.71 -5.14 -0.38
C LEU A 34 -1.37 -5.84 -1.57
N ASP A 35 -0.87 -5.58 -2.77
CA ASP A 35 -1.48 -5.96 -4.04
C ASP A 35 -2.96 -5.52 -4.09
N ASN A 36 -3.88 -6.47 -4.01
CA ASN A 36 -5.32 -6.28 -4.05
C ASN A 36 -5.98 -6.60 -2.69
N GLN A 37 -5.22 -6.54 -1.59
CA GLN A 37 -5.70 -6.80 -0.25
C GLN A 37 -5.51 -5.57 0.63
N LEU A 38 -6.62 -5.08 1.19
CA LEU A 38 -6.64 -3.99 2.15
C LEU A 38 -6.77 -4.54 3.56
N LYS A 39 -5.79 -4.24 4.41
CA LYS A 39 -5.78 -4.59 5.84
C LYS A 39 -5.90 -3.33 6.67
N ARG A 40 -6.84 -3.31 7.61
CA ARG A 40 -6.99 -2.24 8.60
C ARG A 40 -6.77 -2.80 9.98
N TYR A 41 -5.78 -2.27 10.68
CA TYR A 41 -5.52 -2.55 12.08
C TYR A 41 -6.07 -1.40 12.90
N VAL A 42 -7.07 -1.67 13.72
CA VAL A 42 -7.70 -0.68 14.61
C VAL A 42 -7.80 -1.28 16.00
N LYS A 43 -7.07 -0.69 16.97
CA LYS A 43 -6.96 -1.20 18.34
C LYS A 43 -6.54 -2.68 18.35
N SER A 44 -7.40 -3.57 18.84
CA SER A 44 -7.16 -5.03 18.91
C SER A 44 -7.81 -5.82 17.77
N ARG A 45 -8.32 -5.16 16.73
CA ARG A 45 -9.00 -5.80 15.60
C ARG A 45 -8.23 -5.62 14.30
N VAL A 46 -8.32 -6.64 13.46
CA VAL A 46 -7.79 -6.64 12.10
C VAL A 46 -8.92 -6.97 11.15
N GLU A 47 -9.16 -6.07 10.22
CA GLU A 47 -10.09 -6.28 9.10
C GLU A 47 -9.27 -6.48 7.84
N VAL A 48 -9.63 -7.50 7.06
CA VAL A 48 -8.95 -7.84 5.81
C VAL A 48 -10.00 -7.98 4.72
N THR A 49 -9.79 -7.27 3.61
CA THR A 49 -10.72 -7.25 2.48
C THR A 49 -9.93 -7.41 1.18
N GLU A 50 -10.37 -8.32 0.32
CA GLU A 50 -9.92 -8.34 -1.07
C GLU A 50 -10.66 -7.26 -1.86
N ILE A 51 -9.93 -6.51 -2.66
CA ILE A 51 -10.47 -5.45 -3.52
C ILE A 51 -10.20 -5.80 -4.98
N ASN A 52 -11.05 -5.32 -5.88
CA ASN A 52 -10.77 -5.44 -7.31
C ASN A 52 -9.69 -4.44 -7.71
N ARG A 53 -8.96 -4.72 -8.80
CA ARG A 53 -7.86 -3.86 -9.23
C ARG A 53 -8.36 -2.48 -9.68
N GLU A 54 -9.57 -2.43 -10.22
CA GLU A 54 -10.25 -1.22 -10.68
C GLU A 54 -10.60 -0.29 -9.51
N GLU A 55 -10.67 -0.82 -8.28
CA GLU A 55 -10.97 -0.06 -7.06
C GLU A 55 -9.71 0.54 -6.41
N ILE A 56 -8.51 0.07 -6.80
CA ILE A 56 -7.23 0.52 -6.22
C ILE A 56 -7.08 2.04 -6.25
N PRO A 57 -7.32 2.75 -7.37
CA PRO A 57 -7.19 4.21 -7.40
C PRO A 57 -8.11 4.90 -6.39
N ALA A 58 -9.35 4.43 -6.24
CA ALA A 58 -10.29 4.97 -5.28
C ALA A 58 -9.84 4.74 -3.83
N ILE A 59 -9.32 3.54 -3.53
CA ILE A 59 -8.77 3.19 -2.20
C ILE A 59 -7.52 4.01 -1.89
N LEU A 60 -6.60 4.19 -2.85
CA LEU A 60 -5.42 5.04 -2.68
C LEU A 60 -5.81 6.46 -2.29
N LYS A 61 -6.86 7.01 -2.93
CA LYS A 61 -7.34 8.35 -2.60
C LYS A 61 -8.02 8.43 -1.24
N SER A 62 -8.96 7.53 -0.95
CA SER A 62 -9.82 7.62 0.23
C SER A 62 -9.13 7.21 1.53
N GLU A 63 -8.31 6.16 1.51
CA GLU A 63 -7.64 5.61 2.71
C GLU A 63 -6.26 6.22 2.92
N PHE A 64 -5.51 6.40 1.82
CA PHE A 64 -4.10 6.77 1.86
C PHE A 64 -3.81 8.22 1.48
N GLU A 65 -4.81 8.96 0.99
CA GLU A 65 -4.68 10.36 0.51
C GLU A 65 -3.67 10.50 -0.65
N ILE A 66 -3.48 9.44 -1.42
CA ILE A 66 -2.59 9.42 -2.59
C ILE A 66 -3.44 9.57 -3.84
N ASP A 67 -3.19 10.65 -4.59
CA ASP A 67 -3.71 10.78 -5.94
C ASP A 67 -2.98 9.81 -6.86
N TYR A 68 -3.72 8.86 -7.44
CA TYR A 68 -3.20 8.01 -8.49
C TYR A 68 -3.36 8.72 -9.83
N PRO A 69 -2.27 9.17 -10.48
CA PRO A 69 -2.40 9.79 -11.79
C PRO A 69 -2.95 8.77 -12.78
N ALA A 70 -3.96 9.16 -13.55
CA ALA A 70 -4.28 8.45 -14.78
C ALA A 70 -3.04 8.49 -15.67
N ILE A 71 -2.57 7.30 -16.08
CA ILE A 71 -1.51 7.16 -17.08
C ILE A 71 -2.03 7.70 -18.42
#